data_AF-A0A0C9VY35-F1
#
_entry.id   AF-A0A0C9VY35-F1
#
_cell.length_a   1.000
_cell.length_b   1.000
_cell.length_c   1.000
_cell.angle_alpha   90.00
_cell.angle_beta   90.00
_cell.angle_gamma   90.00
#
_symmetry.space_group_name_H-M   'P 1'
#
loop_
_entity.id
_entity.type
_entity.pdbx_description
1 polymer ?
#
loop_
_entity_poly.entity_id
_entity_poly.type
_entity_poly.pdbx_seq_one_letter_code
_entity_poly.pdbx_strand_id
1 'polypeptide(L)'
;VAGLAVEAIHFIEGFAPVIQDSTPHLYLSAMPHTPSKSVLRTLWTHKLRHGVCFTPEQPQTWPTAVQVLLGHTSSIWSVAYSPDGQHIVSGSSDKTIRIWNARTGQLVTDPLQGHTSSINSVAYSPDGQHIVSGSSDKTIRIWNARTGQLVTDPLQGHTSSIWSVAYSPDGQHIVSGSDDNTIRIWNA
;
A
#
# COMPACT_ATOMS: atom_id res chain seq x y z
N VAL A 1 -11.10 -13.18 -24.54
CA VAL A 1 -9.75 -12.56 -24.49
C VAL A 1 -9.53 -11.78 -23.20
N ALA A 2 -10.45 -10.90 -22.77
CA ALA A 2 -10.31 -10.13 -21.52
C ALA A 2 -10.15 -10.98 -20.24
N GLY A 3 -10.92 -12.07 -20.07
CA GLY A 3 -10.81 -12.92 -18.88
C GLY A 3 -9.47 -13.63 -18.71
N LEU A 4 -8.75 -13.89 -19.81
CA LEU A 4 -7.46 -14.57 -19.79
C LEU A 4 -6.32 -13.62 -19.40
N ALA A 5 -6.42 -12.34 -19.77
CA ALA A 5 -5.50 -11.31 -19.34
C ALA A 5 -5.61 -11.04 -17.83
N VAL A 6 -6.83 -10.98 -17.30
CA VAL A 6 -7.07 -10.83 -15.85
C VAL A 6 -6.53 -12.03 -15.07
N GLU A 7 -6.72 -13.25 -15.56
CA GLU A 7 -6.13 -14.43 -14.92
C GLU A 7 -4.60 -14.47 -15.02
N ALA A 8 -4.02 -14.00 -16.12
CA ALA A 8 -2.57 -13.89 -16.25
C ALA A 8 -2.00 -12.87 -15.25
N ILE A 9 -2.69 -11.77 -15.00
CA ILE A 9 -2.31 -10.79 -13.96
C ILE A 9 -2.35 -11.45 -12.58
N HIS A 10 -3.45 -12.11 -12.21
CA HIS A 10 -3.54 -12.82 -10.91
C HIS A 10 -2.47 -13.91 -10.76
N PHE A 11 -2.13 -14.63 -11.84
CA PHE A 11 -1.06 -15.60 -11.83
C PHE A 11 0.30 -14.94 -11.59
N ILE A 12 0.58 -13.83 -12.29
CA ILE A 12 1.83 -13.08 -12.10
C ILE A 12 1.91 -12.51 -10.68
N GLU A 13 0.84 -11.92 -10.15
CA GLU A 13 0.82 -11.33 -8.81
C GLU A 13 0.93 -12.41 -7.72
N GLY A 14 0.15 -13.49 -7.83
CA GLY A 14 0.15 -14.57 -6.84
C GLY A 14 1.46 -15.37 -6.78
N PHE A 15 2.19 -15.43 -7.89
CA PHE A 15 3.48 -16.12 -7.98
C PHE A 15 4.67 -15.16 -8.20
N ALA A 16 4.49 -13.85 -8.02
CA ALA A 16 5.50 -12.83 -8.31
C ALA A 16 6.87 -13.11 -7.66
N PRO A 17 6.96 -13.53 -6.38
CA PRO A 17 8.24 -13.85 -5.76
C PRO A 17 8.96 -15.02 -6.45
N VAL A 18 8.21 -16.08 -6.80
CA VAL A 18 8.74 -17.26 -7.49
C VAL A 18 9.16 -16.89 -8.91
N ILE A 19 8.39 -16.02 -9.57
CA ILE A 19 8.64 -15.61 -10.95
C ILE A 19 9.91 -14.76 -11.08
N GLN A 20 10.15 -13.89 -10.10
CA GLN A 20 11.25 -12.93 -10.09
C GLN A 20 12.62 -13.59 -9.87
N ASP A 21 12.65 -14.68 -9.09
CA ASP A 21 13.89 -15.39 -8.73
C ASP A 21 14.18 -16.63 -9.60
N SER A 22 13.28 -16.96 -10.55
CA SER A 22 13.35 -18.20 -11.35
C SER A 22 13.59 -17.95 -12.84
N THR A 23 14.25 -18.91 -13.50
CA THR A 23 14.39 -18.94 -14.96
C THR A 23 13.04 -19.16 -15.66
N PRO A 24 12.80 -18.59 -16.86
CA PRO A 24 11.47 -18.56 -17.49
C PRO A 24 10.78 -19.92 -17.73
N HIS A 25 11.55 -21.01 -17.78
CA HIS A 25 11.03 -22.36 -17.97
C HIS A 25 10.44 -23.00 -16.69
N LEU A 26 10.65 -22.39 -15.51
CA LEU A 26 10.08 -22.85 -14.24
C LEU A 26 8.66 -22.33 -13.97
N TYR A 27 8.14 -21.36 -14.74
CA TYR A 27 6.75 -20.90 -14.57
C TYR A 27 5.72 -22.00 -14.79
N LEU A 28 6.08 -23.01 -15.62
CA LEU A 28 5.21 -24.14 -15.88
C LEU A 28 4.98 -25.00 -14.62
N SER A 29 5.88 -24.97 -13.63
CA SER A 29 5.72 -25.72 -12.38
C SER A 29 4.76 -25.04 -11.38
N ALA A 30 4.43 -23.76 -11.57
CA ALA A 30 3.42 -23.07 -10.75
C ALA A 30 1.98 -23.26 -11.29
N MET A 31 1.82 -23.71 -12.54
CA MET A 31 0.50 -23.93 -13.14
C MET A 31 -0.37 -24.97 -12.43
N PRO A 32 0.17 -26.10 -11.91
CA PRO A 32 -0.59 -27.02 -11.08
C PRO A 32 -1.16 -26.36 -9.83
N HIS A 33 -0.64 -25.21 -9.38
CA HIS A 33 -1.06 -24.48 -8.17
C HIS A 33 -2.10 -23.40 -8.44
N THR A 34 -2.59 -23.29 -9.68
CA THR A 34 -3.69 -22.39 -10.04
C THR A 34 -5.03 -22.88 -9.48
N PRO A 35 -5.94 -21.96 -9.10
CA PRO A 35 -7.26 -22.32 -8.60
C PRO A 35 -8.01 -23.27 -9.51
N SER A 36 -8.80 -24.17 -8.93
CA SER A 36 -9.50 -25.24 -9.68
C SER A 36 -10.48 -24.73 -10.74
N LYS A 37 -11.02 -23.52 -10.57
CA LYS A 37 -11.92 -22.85 -11.53
C LYS A 37 -11.22 -21.95 -12.54
N SER A 38 -9.88 -21.86 -12.52
CA SER A 38 -9.14 -21.02 -13.45
C SER A 38 -9.25 -21.54 -14.89
N VAL A 39 -9.53 -20.63 -15.82
CA VAL A 39 -9.53 -20.90 -17.27
C VAL A 39 -8.13 -21.33 -17.73
N LEU A 40 -7.05 -20.78 -17.15
CA LEU A 40 -5.67 -21.21 -17.40
C LEU A 40 -5.46 -22.70 -17.07
N ARG A 41 -6.02 -23.19 -15.97
CA ARG A 41 -5.96 -24.63 -15.62
C ARG A 41 -6.66 -25.48 -16.66
N THR A 42 -7.85 -25.05 -17.09
CA THR A 42 -8.66 -25.78 -18.10
C THR A 42 -7.97 -25.83 -19.46
N LEU A 43 -7.31 -24.74 -19.86
CA LEU A 43 -6.63 -24.65 -21.15
C LEU A 43 -5.31 -25.45 -21.20
N TRP A 44 -4.60 -25.57 -20.08
CA TRP A 44 -3.27 -26.21 -20.05
C TRP A 44 -3.23 -27.64 -19.53
N THR A 45 -4.24 -28.10 -18.78
CA THR A 45 -4.35 -29.51 -18.36
C THR A 45 -4.24 -30.49 -19.52
N HIS A 46 -4.76 -30.14 -20.70
CA HIS A 46 -4.67 -30.99 -21.88
C HIS A 46 -3.30 -30.95 -22.59
N LYS A 47 -2.47 -29.92 -22.35
CA LYS A 47 -1.13 -29.78 -22.94
C LYS A 47 -0.01 -30.39 -22.08
N LEU A 48 -0.22 -30.57 -20.78
CA LEU A 48 0.77 -31.13 -19.83
C LEU A 48 0.46 -32.58 -19.45
N ARG A 49 0.26 -33.45 -20.45
CA ARG A 49 -0.16 -34.87 -20.25
C ARG A 49 0.79 -35.73 -19.40
N HIS A 50 1.97 -35.21 -19.02
CA HIS A 50 2.95 -35.89 -18.17
C HIS A 50 3.39 -35.06 -16.95
N GLY A 51 2.65 -34.01 -16.58
CA GLY A 51 2.93 -33.20 -15.39
C GLY A 51 2.39 -33.84 -14.10
N VAL A 52 3.12 -33.70 -12.99
CA VAL A 52 2.70 -34.17 -11.66
C VAL A 52 1.40 -33.46 -11.27
N CYS A 53 0.33 -34.23 -11.04
CA CYS A 53 -0.93 -33.73 -10.51
C CYS A 53 -0.84 -33.66 -8.99
N PHE A 54 -0.61 -32.47 -8.44
CA PHE A 54 -0.72 -32.25 -6.99
C PHE A 54 -2.19 -32.09 -6.59
N THR A 55 -2.67 -32.96 -5.72
CA THR A 55 -4.05 -32.98 -5.19
C THR A 55 -4.19 -32.64 -3.69
N PRO A 56 -3.44 -31.71 -3.06
CA PRO A 56 -3.98 -31.07 -1.86
C PRO A 56 -5.18 -30.19 -2.26
N GLU A 57 -6.14 -30.00 -1.37
CA GLU A 57 -7.29 -29.10 -1.57
C GLU A 57 -6.82 -27.72 -2.01
N GLN A 58 -7.03 -27.39 -3.29
CA GLN A 58 -6.67 -26.09 -3.83
C GLN A 58 -7.81 -25.10 -3.70
N PRO A 59 -7.50 -23.83 -3.43
CA PRO A 59 -8.52 -22.80 -3.32
C PRO A 59 -9.31 -22.71 -4.64
N GLN A 60 -10.62 -22.51 -4.54
CA GLN A 60 -11.49 -22.42 -5.72
C GLN A 60 -11.28 -21.13 -6.51
N THR A 61 -10.77 -20.09 -5.87
CA THR A 61 -10.50 -18.77 -6.44
C THR A 61 -9.15 -18.26 -6.00
N TRP A 62 -8.61 -17.27 -6.71
CA TRP A 62 -7.40 -16.57 -6.28
C TRP A 62 -7.62 -15.90 -4.91
N PRO A 63 -6.58 -15.81 -4.06
CA PRO A 63 -6.67 -15.04 -2.83
C PRO A 63 -6.92 -13.56 -3.16
N THR A 64 -7.87 -12.94 -2.47
CA THR A 64 -8.20 -11.51 -2.63
C THR A 64 -7.16 -10.58 -2.01
N ALA A 65 -6.49 -11.03 -0.95
CA ALA A 65 -5.32 -10.35 -0.39
C ALA A 65 -4.06 -11.03 -0.91
N VAL A 66 -3.28 -10.32 -1.71
CA VAL A 66 -2.04 -10.84 -2.31
C VAL A 66 -0.82 -10.68 -1.40
N GLN A 67 -0.86 -9.73 -0.46
CA GLN A 67 0.25 -9.45 0.45
C GLN A 67 -0.25 -8.82 1.76
N VAL A 68 0.41 -9.14 2.88
CA VAL A 68 0.13 -8.60 4.21
C VAL A 68 1.36 -7.86 4.73
N LEU A 69 1.19 -6.59 5.09
CA LEU A 69 2.27 -5.74 5.61
C LEU A 69 2.22 -5.73 7.14
N LEU A 70 3.25 -6.26 7.79
CA LEU A 70 3.35 -6.34 9.25
C LEU A 70 4.42 -5.36 9.74
N GLY A 71 4.11 -4.60 10.80
CA GLY A 71 5.11 -3.75 11.46
C GLY A 71 4.54 -2.71 12.42
N HIS A 72 3.34 -2.19 12.17
CA HIS A 72 2.67 -1.33 13.15
C HIS A 72 2.31 -2.11 14.41
N THR A 73 2.40 -1.46 15.56
CA THR A 73 2.11 -2.08 16.88
C THR A 73 0.72 -1.71 17.42
N SER A 74 -0.07 -0.98 16.63
CA SER A 74 -1.44 -0.56 16.97
C SER A 74 -2.29 -0.38 15.70
N SER A 75 -3.56 -0.03 15.87
CA SER A 75 -4.52 0.17 14.77
C SER A 75 -3.98 1.13 13.71
N ILE A 76 -4.18 0.77 12.45
CA ILE A 76 -3.84 1.60 11.29
C ILE A 76 -5.12 2.35 10.90
N TRP A 77 -5.06 3.68 10.85
CA TRP A 77 -6.24 4.51 10.56
C TRP A 77 -6.28 4.99 9.12
N SER A 78 -5.14 5.06 8.45
CA SER A 78 -5.05 5.62 7.11
C SER A 78 -3.91 5.00 6.32
N VAL A 79 -4.14 4.82 5.03
CA VAL A 79 -3.17 4.35 4.05
C VAL A 79 -3.33 5.12 2.74
N ALA A 80 -2.25 5.33 1.99
CA ALA A 80 -2.29 5.92 0.66
C ALA A 80 -1.16 5.38 -0.22
N TYR A 81 -1.41 5.27 -1.53
CA TYR A 81 -0.35 5.01 -2.51
C TYR A 81 0.39 6.30 -2.85
N SER A 82 1.68 6.17 -3.19
CA SER A 82 2.39 7.21 -3.92
C SER A 82 1.80 7.37 -5.33
N PRO A 83 1.90 8.55 -5.96
CA PRO A 83 1.35 8.78 -7.30
C PRO A 83 1.91 7.86 -8.38
N ASP A 84 3.15 7.39 -8.21
CA ASP A 84 3.80 6.42 -9.11
C ASP A 84 3.47 4.94 -8.78
N GLY A 85 2.70 4.70 -7.71
CA GLY A 85 2.30 3.38 -7.25
C GLY A 85 3.42 2.52 -6.66
N GLN A 86 4.64 3.05 -6.52
CA GLN A 86 5.80 2.26 -6.05
C GLN A 86 5.83 2.12 -4.53
N HIS A 87 5.17 3.03 -3.82
CA HIS A 87 5.20 3.10 -2.37
C HIS A 87 3.79 3.19 -1.79
N ILE A 88 3.64 2.68 -0.57
CA ILE A 88 2.45 2.86 0.25
C ILE A 88 2.89 3.61 1.51
N VAL A 89 2.10 4.57 1.96
CA VAL A 89 2.26 5.19 3.28
C VAL A 89 1.13 4.75 4.19
N SER A 90 1.40 4.54 5.47
CA SER A 90 0.40 4.22 6.49
C SER A 90 0.59 5.04 7.77
N GLY A 91 -0.51 5.46 8.39
CA GLY A 91 -0.55 6.14 9.69
C GLY A 91 -1.30 5.32 10.74
N SER A 92 -0.76 5.27 11.96
CA SER A 92 -1.24 4.39 13.03
C SER A 92 -1.40 5.09 14.38
N SER A 93 -2.19 4.47 15.27
CA SER A 93 -2.24 4.77 16.70
C SER A 93 -0.93 4.51 17.45
N ASP A 94 0.03 3.82 16.86
CA ASP A 94 1.38 3.68 17.43
C ASP A 94 2.22 4.96 17.30
N LYS A 95 1.62 6.04 16.77
CA LYS A 95 2.23 7.38 16.59
C LYS A 95 3.33 7.41 15.53
N THR A 96 3.43 6.36 14.71
CA THR A 96 4.39 6.29 13.60
C THR A 96 3.70 6.31 12.26
N ILE A 97 4.38 6.90 11.28
CA ILE A 97 4.04 6.76 9.87
C ILE A 97 5.07 5.83 9.24
N ARG A 98 4.65 4.93 8.37
CA ARG A 98 5.54 3.98 7.70
C ARG A 98 5.40 4.07 6.20
N ILE A 99 6.53 3.96 5.50
CA ILE A 99 6.60 3.91 4.04
C ILE A 99 7.01 2.50 3.64
N TRP A 100 6.19 1.87 2.81
CA TRP A 100 6.36 0.51 2.33
C TRP A 100 6.65 0.51 0.84
N ASN A 101 7.50 -0.40 0.40
CA ASN A 101 7.61 -0.73 -1.01
C ASN A 101 6.36 -1.53 -1.42
N ALA A 102 5.60 -1.05 -2.39
CA ALA A 102 4.33 -1.66 -2.80
C ALA A 102 4.50 -3.06 -3.42
N ARG A 103 5.69 -3.38 -3.96
CA ARG A 103 5.99 -4.68 -4.59
C ARG A 103 6.52 -5.69 -3.58
N THR A 104 7.45 -5.27 -2.73
CA THR A 104 8.13 -6.20 -1.80
C THR A 104 7.47 -6.26 -0.44
N GLY A 105 6.64 -5.26 -0.10
CA GLY A 105 6.02 -5.10 1.22
C GLY A 105 7.01 -4.75 2.33
N GLN A 106 8.27 -4.48 1.98
CA GLN A 106 9.29 -4.10 2.95
C GLN A 106 9.21 -2.62 3.28
N LEU A 107 9.66 -2.24 4.48
CA LEU A 107 9.83 -0.84 4.85
C LEU A 107 10.93 -0.21 4.01
N VAL A 108 10.66 0.98 3.47
CA VAL A 108 11.62 1.77 2.68
C VAL A 108 12.60 2.51 3.60
N THR A 109 12.14 2.92 4.76
CA THR A 109 12.89 3.66 5.77
C THR A 109 12.38 3.30 7.17
N ASP A 110 13.12 3.70 8.19
CA ASP A 110 12.65 3.65 9.57
C ASP A 110 11.32 4.40 9.75
N PRO A 111 10.47 3.99 10.70
CA PRO A 111 9.20 4.65 10.94
C PRO A 111 9.40 6.15 11.23
N LEU A 112 8.60 6.98 10.56
CA LEU A 112 8.62 8.42 10.76
C LEU A 112 8.01 8.74 12.12
N GLN A 113 8.82 9.34 12.99
CA GLN A 113 8.45 9.72 14.35
C GLN A 113 8.43 11.24 14.49
N GLY A 114 7.48 11.74 15.27
CA GLY A 114 7.38 13.16 15.58
C GLY A 114 6.00 13.55 16.09
N HIS A 115 4.94 12.89 15.63
CA HIS A 115 3.62 13.02 16.23
C HIS A 115 3.62 12.45 17.66
N THR A 116 2.89 13.11 18.55
CA THR A 116 2.81 12.71 19.98
C THR A 116 1.55 11.90 20.30
N SER A 117 0.67 11.76 19.32
CA SER A 117 -0.58 10.99 19.40
C SER A 117 -0.85 10.25 18.08
N SER A 118 -1.98 9.54 18.00
CA SER A 118 -2.37 8.74 16.84
C SER A 118 -2.30 9.54 15.54
N ILE A 119 -1.83 8.92 14.46
CA ILE A 119 -1.98 9.48 13.11
C ILE A 119 -3.30 8.98 12.54
N ASN A 120 -4.18 9.91 12.22
CA ASN A 120 -5.54 9.63 11.78
C ASN A 120 -5.64 9.65 10.26
N SER A 121 -4.78 10.42 9.58
CA SER A 121 -4.82 10.57 8.12
C SER A 121 -3.41 10.81 7.57
N VAL A 122 -3.11 10.20 6.42
CA VAL A 122 -1.91 10.42 5.63
C VAL A 122 -2.26 10.57 4.16
N ALA A 123 -1.51 11.39 3.43
CA ALA A 123 -1.63 11.51 1.97
C ALA A 123 -0.27 11.84 1.34
N TYR A 124 -0.05 11.39 0.11
CA TYR A 124 1.08 11.84 -0.71
C TYR A 124 0.74 13.16 -1.40
N SER A 125 1.77 13.98 -1.63
CA SER A 125 1.71 15.08 -2.60
C SER A 125 1.56 14.52 -4.02
N PRO A 126 0.96 15.27 -4.96
CA PRO A 126 0.78 14.82 -6.34
C PRO A 126 2.08 14.53 -7.09
N ASP A 127 3.18 15.17 -6.71
CA ASP A 127 4.52 14.92 -7.25
C ASP A 127 5.25 13.75 -6.55
N GLY A 128 4.67 13.18 -5.49
CA GLY A 128 5.21 12.07 -4.72
C GLY A 128 6.41 12.42 -3.83
N GLN A 129 6.84 13.68 -3.77
CA GLN A 129 8.03 14.08 -3.02
C GLN A 129 7.76 14.24 -1.52
N HIS A 130 6.50 14.49 -1.16
CA HIS A 130 6.10 14.80 0.19
C HIS A 130 4.94 13.91 0.65
N ILE A 131 4.89 13.71 1.97
CA ILE A 131 3.78 13.07 2.67
C ILE A 131 3.25 14.09 3.66
N VAL A 132 1.93 14.26 3.73
CA VAL A 132 1.27 15.02 4.77
C VAL A 132 0.60 14.07 5.75
N SER A 133 0.63 14.39 7.04
CA SER A 133 -0.07 13.64 8.08
C SER A 133 -0.86 14.55 9.02
N GLY A 134 -2.07 14.12 9.38
CA GLY A 134 -2.91 14.72 10.40
C GLY A 134 -3.04 13.80 11.62
N SER A 135 -2.95 14.38 12.81
CA SER A 135 -2.91 13.62 14.07
C SER A 135 -3.87 14.14 15.13
N SER A 136 -4.19 13.25 16.07
CA SER A 136 -4.85 13.56 17.33
C SER A 136 -4.01 14.46 18.25
N ASP A 137 -2.75 14.73 17.91
CA ASP A 137 -1.93 15.76 18.60
C ASP A 137 -2.21 17.19 18.11
N LYS A 138 -3.21 17.36 17.23
CA LYS A 138 -3.72 18.63 16.71
C LYS A 138 -2.76 19.31 15.73
N THR A 139 -1.70 18.63 15.31
CA THR A 139 -0.74 19.13 14.33
C THR A 139 -0.87 18.43 12.98
N ILE A 140 -0.49 19.16 11.94
CA ILE A 140 -0.22 18.60 10.62
C ILE A 140 1.28 18.63 10.41
N ARG A 141 1.84 17.57 9.84
CA ARG A 141 3.28 17.49 9.53
C ARG A 141 3.48 17.15 8.07
N ILE A 142 4.51 17.75 7.48
CA ILE A 142 4.95 17.48 6.11
C ILE A 142 6.30 16.79 6.18
N TRP A 143 6.39 15.63 5.53
CA TRP A 143 7.56 14.77 5.53
C TRP A 143 8.10 14.67 4.11
N ASN A 144 9.42 14.67 3.98
CA ASN A 144 10.07 14.32 2.73
C ASN A 144 9.97 12.80 2.53
N ALA A 145 9.32 12.35 1.46
CA ALA A 145 9.03 10.94 1.23
C ALA A 145 10.28 10.06 1.06
N ARG A 146 11.39 10.66 0.62
CA ARG A 146 12.65 9.93 0.37
C ARG A 146 13.52 9.81 1.61
N THR A 147 13.60 10.87 2.41
CA THR A 147 14.51 10.95 3.57
C THR A 147 13.80 10.66 4.89
N GLY A 148 12.47 10.75 4.92
CA GLY A 148 11.67 10.64 6.13
C GLY A 148 11.82 11.82 7.10
N GLN A 149 12.48 12.90 6.68
CA GLN A 149 12.67 14.07 7.53
C GLN A 149 11.47 15.03 7.42
N LEU A 150 11.22 15.78 8.49
CA LEU A 150 10.27 16.88 8.46
C LEU A 150 10.77 17.97 7.52
N VAL A 151 9.88 18.45 6.65
CA VAL A 151 10.18 19.52 5.69
C VAL A 151 10.14 20.88 6.38
N THR A 152 9.21 21.04 7.32
CA THR A 152 8.96 22.29 8.04
C THR A 152 8.44 21.99 9.44
N ASP A 153 8.35 23.02 10.27
CA ASP A 153 7.74 22.93 11.59
C ASP A 153 6.27 22.49 11.49
N PRO A 154 5.75 21.75 12.49
CA PRO A 154 4.36 21.29 12.46
C PRO A 154 3.39 22.44 12.29
N LEU A 155 2.43 22.30 11.37
CA LEU A 155 1.39 23.30 11.17
C LEU A 155 0.42 23.22 12.34
N GLN A 156 0.30 24.34 13.06
CA GLN A 156 -0.56 24.48 14.23
C GLN A 156 -1.72 25.43 13.93
N GLY A 157 -2.87 25.17 14.54
CA GLY A 157 -4.03 26.03 14.46
C GLY A 157 -5.33 25.33 14.79
N HIS A 158 -5.42 24.02 14.54
CA HIS A 158 -6.52 23.20 15.03
C HIS A 158 -6.47 23.08 16.55
N THR A 159 -7.65 23.07 17.19
CA THR A 159 -7.78 23.00 18.65
C THR A 159 -8.20 21.61 19.16
N SER A 160 -8.55 20.69 18.25
CA SER A 160 -8.87 19.29 18.52
C SER A 160 -8.23 18.36 17.47
N SER A 161 -8.48 17.06 17.58
CA SER A 161 -7.91 16.02 16.71
C SER A 161 -8.17 16.30 15.23
N ILE A 162 -7.17 16.07 14.39
CA ILE A 162 -7.32 16.15 12.93
C ILE A 162 -7.68 14.76 12.42
N TRP A 163 -8.75 14.66 11.64
CA TRP A 163 -9.28 13.39 11.12
C TRP A 163 -8.97 13.16 9.65
N SER A 164 -8.75 14.22 8.89
CA SER A 164 -8.47 14.13 7.46
C SER A 164 -7.44 15.17 7.04
N VAL A 165 -6.55 14.77 6.14
CA VAL A 165 -5.68 15.67 5.37
C VAL A 165 -5.68 15.26 3.90
N ALA A 166 -5.52 16.21 3.00
CA ALA A 166 -5.33 15.96 1.58
C ALA A 166 -4.51 17.08 0.94
N TYR A 167 -3.75 16.75 -0.10
CA TYR A 167 -3.14 17.74 -0.99
C TYR A 167 -4.14 18.21 -2.04
N SER A 168 -4.04 19.47 -2.45
CA SER A 168 -4.63 19.94 -3.70
C SER A 168 -3.98 19.24 -4.89
N PRO A 169 -4.69 19.04 -6.02
CA PRO A 169 -4.12 18.37 -7.19
C PRO A 169 -2.90 19.07 -7.81
N ASP A 170 -2.76 20.39 -7.62
CA ASP A 170 -1.59 21.18 -8.04
C ASP A 170 -0.43 21.14 -7.02
N GLY A 171 -0.63 20.50 -5.85
CA GLY A 171 0.38 20.37 -4.80
C GLY A 171 0.65 21.64 -4.00
N GLN A 172 -0.02 22.76 -4.27
CA GLN A 172 0.27 24.05 -3.62
C GLN A 172 -0.35 24.19 -2.24
N HIS A 173 -1.40 23.42 -1.96
CA HIS A 173 -2.17 23.53 -0.74
C HIS A 173 -2.40 22.17 -0.07
N ILE A 174 -2.55 22.24 1.24
CA ILE A 174 -3.05 21.14 2.06
C ILE A 174 -4.39 21.58 2.64
N VAL A 175 -5.36 20.68 2.66
CA VAL A 175 -6.63 20.86 3.39
C VAL A 175 -6.69 19.89 4.56
N SER A 176 -7.24 20.32 5.69
CA SER A 176 -7.45 19.49 6.88
C SER A 176 -8.83 19.67 7.48
N GLY A 177 -9.41 18.57 7.99
CA GLY A 177 -10.65 18.56 8.76
C GLY A 177 -10.41 18.07 10.18
N SER A 178 -11.02 18.74 11.17
CA SER A 178 -10.80 18.47 12.59
C SER A 178 -12.09 18.37 13.39
N ASP A 179 -11.99 17.68 14.52
CA ASP A 179 -12.99 17.62 15.59
C ASP A 179 -13.29 18.99 16.24
N ASP A 180 -12.50 20.03 15.94
CA ASP A 180 -12.80 21.40 16.35
C ASP A 180 -13.88 22.09 15.49
N ASN A 181 -14.54 21.33 14.61
CA ASN A 181 -15.56 21.79 13.66
C ASN A 181 -15.03 22.76 12.60
N THR A 182 -13.71 22.80 12.36
CA THR A 182 -13.11 23.65 11.31
C THR A 182 -12.47 22.83 10.20
N ILE A 183 -12.51 23.42 9.00
CA ILE A 183 -11.69 23.01 7.86
C ILE A 183 -10.66 24.12 7.67
N ARG A 184 -9.40 23.74 7.45
CA ARG A 184 -8.31 24.70 7.21
C ARG A 184 -7.57 24.38 5.93
N ILE A 185 -7.14 25.43 5.24
CA ILE A 185 -6.28 25.36 4.06
C ILE A 185 -4.92 25.93 4.45
N TRP A 186 -3.86 25.24 4.07
CA TRP A 186 -2.48 25.56 4.38
C TRP A 186 -1.68 25.63 3.08
N ASN A 187 -0.63 26.45 3.06
CA ASN A 187 0.37 26.37 1.99
C ASN A 187 1.26 25.15 2.25
N ALA A 188 1.53 24.39 1.20
CA ALA A 188 2.39 23.21 1.21
C ALA A 188 3.88 23.58 1.25
#